data_AF-A0A2G6M0P1-F1
#
_entry.id   AF-A0A2G6M0P1-F1
#
_cell.length_a   1.000
_cell.length_b   1.000
_cell.length_c   1.000
_cell.angle_alpha   90.00
_cell.angle_beta   90.00
_cell.angle_gamma   90.00
#
_symmetry.space_group_name_H-M   'P 1'
#
loop_
_entity.id
_entity.type
_entity.pdbx_description
1 polymer ?
#
loop_
_entity_poly.entity_id
_entity_poly.type
_entity_poly.pdbx_seq_one_letter_code
_entity_poly.pdbx_strand_id
1 'polypeptide(L)'
;MNVYMVIGNGVTLDLVQELRKEKDIDLKNLFRNGEKVKWPGDDRVGYLSYKRCPALWRLGARPHSTREEYQKIVTDIITCANVYASIEIKKDQG
;
A
#
# COMPACT_ATOMS: atom_id res chain seq x y z
N MET A 1 2.43 -33.14 6.12
CA MET A 1 3.28 -32.46 5.11
C MET A 1 2.43 -31.35 4.51
N ASN A 2 2.78 -30.09 4.77
CA ASN A 2 1.96 -28.96 4.37
C ASN A 2 2.61 -28.27 3.16
N VAL A 3 1.83 -28.10 2.10
CA VAL A 3 2.24 -27.32 0.92
C VAL A 3 1.60 -25.94 1.04
N TYR A 4 2.42 -24.90 0.93
CA TYR A 4 1.96 -23.52 0.93
C TYR A 4 2.21 -22.90 -0.44
N MET A 5 1.21 -22.20 -0.96
CA MET A 5 1.31 -21.43 -2.18
C MET A 5 1.42 -19.94 -1.82
N VAL A 6 2.50 -19.30 -2.27
CA VAL A 6 2.67 -17.85 -2.16
C VAL A 6 2.27 -17.22 -3.47
N ILE A 7 1.29 -16.32 -3.42
CA ILE A 7 0.72 -15.66 -4.60
C ILE A 7 1.08 -14.17 -4.53
N GLY A 8 1.65 -13.66 -5.61
CA GLY A 8 1.97 -12.24 -5.74
C GLY A 8 0.75 -11.40 -6.11
N ASN A 9 0.85 -10.08 -5.89
CA ASN A 9 -0.22 -9.12 -6.17
C ASN A 9 -0.70 -9.13 -7.64
N GLY A 10 0.14 -9.55 -8.58
CA GLY A 10 -0.21 -9.68 -10.00
C GLY A 10 -1.40 -10.62 -10.23
N VAL A 11 -1.41 -11.78 -9.57
CA VAL A 11 -2.52 -12.74 -9.67
C VAL A 11 -3.81 -12.14 -9.12
N THR A 12 -3.73 -11.34 -8.05
CA THR A 12 -4.89 -10.63 -7.50
C THR A 12 -5.46 -9.61 -8.49
N LEU A 13 -4.59 -8.88 -9.20
CA LEU A 13 -5.00 -7.92 -10.24
C LEU A 13 -5.71 -8.64 -11.39
N ASP A 14 -5.10 -9.71 -11.90
CA ASP A 14 -5.65 -10.49 -13.00
C ASP A 14 -6.98 -11.15 -12.62
N LEU A 15 -7.09 -11.69 -11.40
CA LEU A 15 -8.32 -12.30 -10.89
C LEU A 15 -9.47 -11.29 -10.81
N VAL A 16 -9.22 -10.09 -10.26
CA VAL A 16 -10.26 -9.06 -10.16
C VAL A 16 -10.71 -8.59 -11.54
N GLN A 17 -9.79 -8.52 -12.50
CA GLN A 17 -10.08 -8.21 -13.90
C GLN A 17 -10.93 -9.30 -14.57
N GLU A 18 -10.54 -10.57 -14.42
CA GLU A 18 -11.28 -11.70 -14.99
C GLU A 18 -12.71 -11.80 -14.43
N LEU A 19 -12.87 -11.52 -13.13
CA LEU A 19 -14.17 -11.48 -12.46
C LEU A 19 -14.98 -10.20 -12.75
N ARG A 20 -14.42 -9.23 -13.49
CA ARG A 20 -15.04 -7.93 -13.82
C ARG A 20 -15.49 -7.14 -12.57
N LYS A 21 -14.71 -7.22 -11.50
CA LYS A 21 -15.01 -6.60 -10.19
C LYS A 21 -14.21 -5.33 -9.91
N GLU A 22 -13.57 -4.72 -10.90
CA GLU A 22 -12.73 -3.54 -10.71
C GLU A 22 -13.49 -2.32 -10.15
N LYS A 23 -14.83 -2.30 -10.31
CA LYS A 23 -15.70 -1.27 -9.72
C LYS A 23 -15.93 -1.46 -8.22
N ASP A 24 -15.94 -2.71 -7.77
CA ASP A 24 -16.20 -3.08 -6.38
C ASP A 24 -14.89 -3.18 -5.58
N ILE A 25 -13.81 -3.61 -6.24
CA ILE A 25 -12.49 -3.85 -5.66
C ILE A 25 -11.47 -2.94 -6.35
N ASP A 26 -11.17 -1.83 -5.70
CA ASP A 26 -10.14 -0.88 -6.15
C ASP A 26 -8.76 -1.32 -5.68
N LEU A 27 -8.06 -2.10 -6.52
CA LEU A 27 -6.67 -2.51 -6.25
C LEU A 27 -5.65 -1.41 -6.58
N LYS A 28 -6.07 -0.31 -7.21
CA LYS A 28 -5.19 0.79 -7.63
C LYS A 28 -5.10 1.86 -6.55
N ASN A 29 -6.18 2.07 -5.79
CA ASN A 29 -6.23 2.93 -4.63
C ASN A 29 -6.68 2.15 -3.38
N LEU A 30 -5.70 1.56 -2.68
CA LEU A 30 -5.90 0.84 -1.42
C LEU A 30 -6.57 1.70 -0.33
N PHE A 31 -6.39 3.03 -0.36
CA PHE A 31 -6.93 3.94 0.64
C PHE A 31 -8.42 4.21 0.46
N ARG A 32 -8.94 4.10 -0.76
CA ARG A 32 -10.34 4.41 -1.09
C ARG A 32 -11.34 3.65 -0.23
N ASN A 33 -11.07 2.38 0.05
CA ASN A 33 -11.87 1.56 0.96
C ASN A 33 -11.08 1.15 2.22
N GLY A 34 -9.89 1.71 2.42
CA GLY A 34 -8.96 1.31 3.48
C GLY A 34 -9.47 1.52 4.90
N GLU A 35 -10.40 2.47 5.09
CA GLU A 35 -11.10 2.66 6.37
C GLU A 35 -12.16 1.61 6.64
N LYS A 36 -12.70 0.95 5.61
CA LYS A 36 -13.67 -0.14 5.73
C LYS A 36 -12.99 -1.49 5.99
N VAL A 37 -11.68 -1.57 5.73
CA VAL A 37 -10.88 -2.76 6.01
C VAL A 37 -10.70 -2.91 7.53
N LYS A 38 -10.97 -4.13 8.01
CA LYS A 38 -10.81 -4.50 9.41
C LYS A 38 -9.34 -4.67 9.78
N TRP A 39 -9.00 -4.30 11.00
CA TRP A 39 -7.66 -4.50 11.53
C TRP A 39 -7.46 -5.96 12.00
N PRO A 40 -6.39 -6.66 11.57
CA PRO A 40 -6.18 -8.07 11.90
C PRO A 40 -6.12 -8.38 13.40
N GLY A 41 -5.71 -7.43 14.23
CA GLY A 41 -5.50 -7.64 15.66
C GLY A 41 -6.74 -7.49 16.55
N ASP A 42 -7.80 -6.83 16.08
CA ASP A 42 -9.00 -6.58 16.90
C ASP A 42 -10.33 -6.61 16.11
N ASP A 43 -10.28 -6.98 14.83
CA ASP A 43 -11.41 -7.05 13.90
C ASP A 43 -12.21 -5.73 13.73
N ARG A 44 -11.70 -4.61 14.28
CA ARG A 44 -12.35 -3.30 14.13
C ARG A 44 -11.96 -2.68 12.80
N VAL A 45 -12.94 -2.07 12.13
CA VAL A 45 -12.71 -1.29 10.90
C VAL A 45 -11.73 -0.14 11.14
N GLY A 46 -11.11 0.33 10.05
CA GLY A 46 -10.20 1.46 10.06
C GLY A 46 -8.73 1.08 9.91
N TYR A 47 -8.40 -0.01 9.21
CA TYR A 47 -7.01 -0.44 8.97
C TYR A 47 -6.15 0.72 8.43
N LEU A 48 -6.57 1.38 7.35
CA LEU A 48 -5.87 2.54 6.77
C LEU A 48 -6.41 3.89 7.25
N SER A 49 -7.08 3.93 8.40
CA SER A 49 -7.55 5.20 8.99
C SER A 49 -6.40 6.03 9.56
N TYR A 50 -6.62 7.33 9.76
CA TYR A 50 -5.66 8.22 10.42
C TYR A 50 -5.20 7.67 11.78
N LYS A 51 -6.12 7.06 12.53
CA LYS A 51 -5.86 6.50 13.87
C LYS A 51 -4.82 5.38 13.86
N ARG A 52 -4.84 4.52 12.84
CA ARG A 52 -3.96 3.34 12.75
C ARG A 52 -2.77 3.53 11.83
N CYS A 53 -2.90 4.33 10.78
CA CYS A 53 -1.85 4.62 9.82
C CYS A 53 -1.51 6.13 9.74
N PRO A 54 -1.17 6.80 10.86
CA PRO A 54 -0.92 8.24 10.86
C PRO A 54 0.27 8.61 9.97
N ALA A 55 1.26 7.73 9.81
CA ALA A 55 2.42 7.97 8.96
C ALA A 55 2.04 8.12 7.47
N LEU A 56 1.21 7.22 6.92
CA LEU A 56 0.75 7.35 5.54
C LEU A 56 -0.16 8.56 5.35
N TRP A 57 -0.94 8.91 6.36
CA TRP A 57 -1.72 10.15 6.32
C TRP A 57 -0.83 11.40 6.34
N ARG A 58 0.29 11.41 7.07
CA ARG A 58 1.26 12.52 7.00
C ARG A 58 1.91 12.65 5.63
N LEU A 59 2.08 11.53 4.92
CA LEU A 59 2.60 11.52 3.55
C LEU A 59 1.56 11.96 2.50
N GLY A 60 0.31 12.20 2.91
CA GLY A 60 -0.75 12.69 2.02
C GLY A 60 -1.71 11.61 1.52
N ALA A 61 -1.59 10.35 1.97
CA ALA A 61 -2.53 9.30 1.57
C ALA A 61 -3.91 9.59 2.18
N ARG A 62 -4.91 9.81 1.33
CA ARG A 62 -6.32 10.03 1.73
C ARG A 62 -7.22 9.05 0.97
N PRO A 63 -8.40 8.70 1.50
CA PRO A 63 -9.38 7.86 0.79
C PRO A 63 -9.81 8.44 -0.56
N HIS A 64 -9.86 9.77 -0.65
CA HIS A 64 -10.25 10.50 -1.85
C HIS A 64 -9.07 10.90 -2.74
N SER A 65 -7.85 10.45 -2.43
CA SER A 65 -6.69 10.76 -3.25
C SER A 65 -6.85 10.21 -4.66
N THR A 66 -6.41 10.98 -5.65
CA THR A 66 -6.37 10.49 -7.03
C THR A 66 -5.26 9.45 -7.20
N ARG A 67 -5.28 8.74 -8.32
CA ARG A 67 -4.24 7.77 -8.66
C ARG A 67 -2.87 8.45 -8.76
N GLU A 68 -2.82 9.65 -9.32
CA GLU A 68 -1.61 10.44 -9.55
C GLU A 68 -1.00 10.87 -8.21
N GLU A 69 -1.84 11.33 -7.27
CA GLU A 69 -1.40 11.67 -5.92
C GLU A 69 -0.82 10.44 -5.20
N TYR A 70 -1.47 9.28 -5.32
CA TYR A 70 -0.96 8.04 -4.73
C TYR A 70 0.37 7.61 -5.35
N GLN A 71 0.48 7.66 -6.68
CA GLN A 71 1.73 7.36 -7.39
C GLN A 71 2.86 8.29 -6.96
N LYS A 72 2.56 9.57 -6.74
CA LYS A 72 3.53 10.52 -6.19
C LYS A 72 4.00 10.10 -4.80
N ILE A 73 3.08 9.75 -3.90
CA ILE A 73 3.42 9.29 -2.54
C ILE A 73 4.32 8.05 -2.59
N VAL A 74 3.97 7.06 -3.41
CA VAL A 74 4.78 5.84 -3.56
C VAL A 74 6.17 6.17 -4.12
N THR A 75 6.24 7.04 -5.13
CA THR A 75 7.51 7.47 -5.75
C THR A 75 8.39 8.22 -4.75
N ASP A 76 7.80 9.11 -3.95
CA ASP A 76 8.51 9.86 -2.91
C ASP A 76 9.08 8.91 -1.86
N ILE A 77 8.30 7.91 -1.40
CA ILE A 77 8.76 6.89 -0.45
C ILE A 77 9.95 6.10 -1.03
N ILE A 78 9.84 5.62 -2.27
CA ILE A 78 10.91 4.86 -2.94
C ILE A 78 12.16 5.73 -3.11
N THR A 79 11.98 6.99 -3.51
CA THR A 79 13.09 7.94 -3.69
C THR A 79 13.80 8.20 -2.37
N CYS A 80 13.05 8.46 -1.30
CA CYS A 80 13.61 8.63 0.04
C CYS A 80 14.38 7.38 0.50
N ALA A 81 13.82 6.18 0.30
CA ALA A 81 14.49 4.92 0.65
C ALA A 81 15.79 4.72 -0.13
N ASN A 82 15.78 5.01 -1.43
CA ASN A 82 16.97 4.89 -2.29
C ASN A 82 18.06 5.91 -1.93
N VAL A 83 17.68 7.16 -1.65
CA VAL A 83 18.62 8.20 -1.20
C VAL A 83 19.24 7.81 0.13
N TYR A 84 18.44 7.33 1.09
CA TYR A 84 18.94 6.86 2.37
C TYR A 84 19.93 5.70 2.21
N ALA A 85 19.57 4.67 1.45
CA ALA A 85 20.46 3.55 1.17
C ALA A 85 21.77 3.99 0.52
N SER A 86 21.72 4.97 -0.40
CA SER A 86 22.91 5.52 -1.07
C SER A 86 23.83 6.28 -0.11
N ILE A 87 23.28 6.94 0.91
CA ILE A 87 24.06 7.65 1.94
C ILE A 87 24.76 6.63 2.85
N GLU A 88 24.07 5.58 3.27
CA GLU A 88 24.65 4.55 4.15
C GLU A 88 25.78 3.78 3.45
N ILE A 89 25.62 3.45 2.16
CA ILE A 89 26.70 2.84 1.35
C ILE A 89 27.95 3.74 1.31
N LYS A 90 27.78 5.07 1.25
CA LYS A 90 28.91 6.01 1.25
C LYS A 90 29.60 6.14 2.60
N LYS A 91 28.91 5.89 3.71
CA LYS A 91 29.50 5.91 5.06
C LYS A 91 30.34 4.67 5.35
N ASP A 92 30.01 3.53 4.75
CA ASP A 92 30.73 2.26 4.95
C ASP A 92 32.02 2.16 4.10
N GLN A 93 32.23 3.12 3.18
CA GLN A 93 33.41 3.18 2.30
C GLN A 93 34.41 4.30 2.66
N GLY A 94 34.17 5.04 3.77
CA GLY A 94 35.05 6.12 4.25
C GLY A 94 35.41 5.92 5.71
#